data_AF-A0A8K0CU85-F1
#
_entry.id   AF-A0A8K0CU85-F1
#
_cell.length_a   1.000
_cell.length_b   1.000
_cell.length_c   1.000
_cell.angle_alpha   90.00
_cell.angle_beta   90.00
_cell.angle_gamma   90.00
#
_symmetry.space_group_name_H-M   'P 1'
#
loop_
_entity.id
_entity.type
_entity.pdbx_description
1 polymer ?
#
loop_
_entity_poly.entity_id
_entity_poly.type
_entity_poly.pdbx_seq_one_letter_code
_entity_poly.pdbx_strand_id
1 'polypeptide(L)'
;MEDNVTDDYVPWNASNYTDVICDPQSSNPVRSPYFQGTVYVMYSVIFVVAMIGNGIICYIVVSSPRMRSVTNYFIMNLAVGDILITIFCVPFTSVSYLQQYWSFGAFLCPVVNYSQAVSVFVSAYTMVAISVDRYTAIMWPLRPRLSKKLTALIIFIVWMIAAMTGLPIPVFSRLGQPSEWYQICDR
;
A
#
# COMPACT_ATOMS: atom_id res chain seq x y z
N MET A 1 1.75 -18.03 58.45
CA MET A 1 1.19 -16.73 58.88
C MET A 1 1.65 -15.75 57.84
N GLU A 2 0.68 -15.23 57.09
CA GLU A 2 0.78 -14.71 55.73
C GLU A 2 1.87 -13.67 55.47
N ASP A 3 2.50 -13.82 54.31
CA ASP A 3 3.23 -12.78 53.58
C ASP A 3 2.26 -11.65 53.26
N ASN A 4 2.42 -10.50 53.92
CA ASN A 4 1.60 -9.31 53.70
C ASN A 4 2.11 -8.58 52.45
N VAL A 5 1.83 -9.16 51.27
CA VAL A 5 1.89 -8.46 49.99
C VAL A 5 0.79 -7.41 50.03
N THR A 6 1.15 -6.18 50.38
CA THR A 6 0.27 -5.04 50.13
C THR A 6 0.14 -4.90 48.62
N ASP A 7 -0.95 -5.43 48.07
CA ASP A 7 -1.50 -4.97 46.80
C ASP A 7 -1.67 -3.45 46.94
N ASP A 8 -0.77 -2.69 46.31
CA ASP A 8 -0.84 -1.24 46.22
C ASP A 8 -2.10 -0.88 45.41
N TYR A 9 -3.24 -0.82 46.08
CA TYR A 9 -4.48 -0.31 45.51
C TYR A 9 -4.38 1.23 45.46
N VAL A 10 -3.62 1.72 44.48
CA VAL A 10 -3.52 3.15 44.17
C VAL A 10 -4.91 3.61 43.68
N PRO A 11 -5.57 4.56 44.36
CA PRO A 11 -6.84 5.09 43.88
C PRO A 11 -6.62 5.75 42.51
N TRP A 12 -7.36 5.30 41.50
CA TRP A 12 -7.31 5.88 40.16
C TRP A 12 -7.76 7.34 40.22
N ASN A 13 -6.82 8.27 40.21
CA ASN A 13 -7.07 9.69 40.01
C ASN A 13 -6.79 10.07 38.55
N ALA A 14 -7.42 11.13 38.05
CA ALA A 14 -7.30 11.54 36.65
C ALA A 14 -5.85 11.88 36.23
N SER A 15 -5.01 12.34 37.17
CA SER A 15 -3.60 12.68 36.95
C SER A 15 -2.74 11.44 36.65
N ASN A 16 -2.89 10.36 37.43
CA ASN A 16 -2.20 9.09 37.17
C ASN A 16 -2.68 8.44 35.85
N TYR A 17 -3.95 8.62 35.48
CA TYR A 17 -4.46 8.12 34.20
C TYR A 17 -3.82 8.82 33.00
N THR A 18 -3.73 10.16 33.03
CA THR A 18 -3.02 10.93 32.01
C THR A 18 -1.53 10.58 31.96
N ASP A 19 -0.89 10.40 33.13
CA ASP A 19 0.52 10.02 33.18
C ASP A 19 0.77 8.63 32.59
N VAL A 20 -0.09 7.64 32.84
CA VAL A 20 0.03 6.28 32.25
C VAL A 20 -0.22 6.27 30.73
N ILE A 21 -1.13 7.10 30.22
CA ILE A 21 -1.40 7.23 28.77
C ILE A 21 -0.28 7.99 28.05
N CYS A 22 0.29 9.00 28.71
CA CYS A 22 1.36 9.83 28.16
C CYS A 22 2.76 9.30 28.45
N ASP A 23 2.90 8.30 29.33
CA ASP A 23 4.16 7.63 29.61
C ASP A 23 4.65 6.91 28.33
N PRO A 24 5.79 7.33 27.76
CA PRO A 24 6.38 6.67 26.60
C PRO A 24 6.73 5.19 26.84
N GLN A 25 6.68 4.72 28.10
CA GLN A 25 7.01 3.37 28.53
C GLN A 25 5.80 2.47 28.81
N SER A 26 4.56 2.96 28.66
CA SER A 26 3.34 2.13 28.81
C SER A 26 3.14 1.19 27.60
N SER A 27 3.89 0.10 27.60
CA SER A 27 3.60 -1.17 26.91
C SER A 27 3.11 -1.12 25.45
N ASN A 28 3.54 -0.14 24.65
CA ASN A 28 3.24 -0.11 23.21
C ASN A 28 4.43 -0.71 22.44
N PRO A 29 4.38 -1.98 22.01
CA PRO A 29 5.49 -2.62 21.29
C PRO A 29 5.88 -1.87 20.01
N VAL A 30 4.95 -1.08 19.46
CA VAL A 30 5.14 -0.26 18.26
C VAL A 30 6.10 0.94 18.46
N ARG A 31 6.28 1.42 19.71
CA ARG A 31 7.22 2.51 20.04
C ARG A 31 8.63 2.04 20.43
N SER A 32 8.84 0.72 20.52
CA SER A 32 10.17 0.18 20.79
C SER A 32 11.15 0.56 19.67
N PRO A 33 12.35 1.10 19.98
CA PRO A 33 13.32 1.50 18.95
C PRO A 33 13.77 0.32 18.08
N TYR A 34 13.81 -0.89 18.65
CA TYR A 34 14.10 -2.11 17.90
C TYR A 34 13.01 -2.44 16.89
N PHE A 35 11.74 -2.26 17.28
CA PHE A 35 10.60 -2.50 16.40
C PHE A 35 10.54 -1.46 15.28
N GLN A 36 10.64 -0.18 15.62
CA GLN A 36 10.66 0.92 14.65
C GLN A 36 11.82 0.78 13.66
N GLY A 37 13.02 0.47 14.16
CA GLY A 37 14.19 0.21 13.32
C GLY A 37 13.97 -0.96 12.36
N THR A 38 13.41 -2.06 12.84
CA THR A 38 13.09 -3.23 11.99
C THR A 38 12.09 -2.88 10.90
N VAL A 39 11.02 -2.18 11.24
CA VAL A 39 9.97 -1.77 10.30
C VAL A 39 10.52 -0.80 9.26
N TYR A 40 11.32 0.19 9.68
CA TYR A 40 11.96 1.15 8.78
C TYR A 40 12.89 0.46 7.78
N VAL A 41 13.75 -0.46 8.25
CA VAL A 41 14.65 -1.24 7.40
C VAL A 41 13.85 -2.10 6.42
N MET A 42 12.81 -2.80 6.88
CA MET A 42 11.94 -3.62 6.03
C MET A 42 11.30 -2.79 4.91
N TYR A 43 10.63 -1.69 5.23
CA TYR A 43 10.00 -0.83 4.22
C TYR A 43 11.01 -0.18 3.27
N SER A 44 12.20 0.19 3.76
CA SER A 44 13.27 0.74 2.93
C SER A 44 13.80 -0.29 1.92
N VAL A 45 14.00 -1.54 2.36
CA VAL A 45 14.40 -2.64 1.48
C VAL A 45 13.32 -2.92 0.43
N ILE A 46 12.05 -3.00 0.85
CA ILE A 46 10.92 -3.19 -0.08
C ILE A 46 10.90 -2.08 -1.12
N PHE A 47 11.05 -0.82 -0.70
CA PHE A 47 11.06 0.33 -1.61
C PHE A 47 12.17 0.22 -2.65
N VAL A 48 13.41 -0.03 -2.22
CA VAL A 48 14.58 -0.11 -3.12
C VAL A 48 14.43 -1.28 -4.08
N VAL A 49 14.10 -2.46 -3.57
CA VAL A 49 13.95 -3.67 -4.39
C VAL A 49 12.81 -3.52 -5.40
N ALA A 50 11.66 -3.00 -4.97
CA ALA A 50 10.51 -2.80 -5.85
C ALA A 50 10.78 -1.74 -6.92
N MET A 51 11.43 -0.62 -6.58
CA MET A 51 11.79 0.42 -7.56
C MET A 51 12.78 -0.11 -8.60
N ILE A 52 13.85 -0.78 -8.16
CA ILE A 52 14.88 -1.31 -9.05
C ILE A 52 14.30 -2.44 -9.91
N GLY A 53 13.63 -3.42 -9.29
CA GLY A 53 13.08 -4.58 -9.98
C GLY A 53 12.05 -4.19 -11.04
N ASN A 54 11.02 -3.44 -10.65
CA ASN A 54 9.98 -3.02 -11.58
C ASN A 54 10.48 -1.99 -12.62
N GLY A 55 11.45 -1.15 -12.23
CA GLY A 55 12.12 -0.24 -13.16
C GLY A 55 12.90 -0.98 -14.26
N ILE A 56 13.62 -2.05 -13.91
CA ILE A 56 14.33 -2.90 -14.87
C ILE A 56 13.35 -3.58 -15.83
N ILE A 57 12.22 -4.08 -15.33
CA ILE A 57 11.18 -4.69 -16.17
C ILE A 57 10.69 -3.69 -17.22
N CYS A 58 10.33 -2.48 -16.80
CA CYS A 58 9.91 -1.41 -17.70
C CYS A 58 11.00 -1.07 -18.73
N TYR A 59 12.26 -0.95 -18.29
CA TYR A 59 13.39 -0.66 -19.16
C TYR A 59 13.59 -1.73 -20.24
N ILE A 60 13.60 -3.01 -19.87
CA ILE A 60 13.84 -4.14 -20.79
C ILE A 60 12.75 -4.21 -21.87
N VAL A 61 11.47 -4.02 -21.48
CA VAL A 61 10.33 -4.09 -22.42
C VAL A 61 10.36 -2.93 -23.43
N VAL A 62 10.71 -1.72 -22.98
CA VAL A 62 10.80 -0.55 -23.87
C VAL A 62 12.02 -0.63 -24.78
N SER A 63 13.17 -1.00 -24.23
CA SER A 63 14.48 -1.00 -24.90
C SER A 63 14.61 -2.11 -25.94
N SER A 64 14.02 -3.29 -25.72
CA SER A 64 14.15 -4.43 -26.65
C SER A 64 12.95 -4.58 -27.60
N PRO A 65 13.10 -4.32 -28.91
CA PRO A 65 12.02 -4.49 -29.89
C PRO A 65 11.55 -5.94 -30.01
N ARG A 66 12.46 -6.91 -29.76
CA ARG A 66 12.18 -8.35 -29.76
C ARG A 66 11.25 -8.76 -28.60
N MET A 67 11.27 -8.01 -27.50
CA MET A 67 10.43 -8.23 -26.32
C MET A 67 9.09 -7.48 -26.38
N ARG A 68 8.73 -6.82 -27.50
CA ARG A 68 7.43 -6.13 -27.62
C ARG A 68 6.29 -7.09 -27.99
N SER A 69 6.08 -8.11 -27.15
CA SER A 69 4.96 -9.05 -27.23
C SER A 69 3.79 -8.58 -26.36
N VAL A 70 2.58 -9.09 -26.62
CA VAL A 70 1.36 -8.78 -25.85
C VAL A 70 1.56 -9.08 -24.36
N THR A 71 2.12 -10.24 -24.04
CA THR A 71 2.43 -10.65 -22.66
C THR A 71 3.39 -9.69 -21.97
N ASN A 72 4.41 -9.20 -22.67
CA ASN A 72 5.39 -8.28 -22.11
C ASN A 72 4.80 -6.87 -21.85
N TYR A 73 3.79 -6.45 -22.61
CA TYR A 73 3.04 -5.24 -22.29
C TYR A 73 2.19 -5.40 -21.02
N PHE A 74 1.61 -6.57 -20.78
CA PHE A 74 0.91 -6.83 -19.51
C PHE A 74 1.87 -6.88 -18.31
N ILE A 75 3.05 -7.48 -18.49
CA ILE A 75 4.12 -7.47 -17.47
C ILE A 75 4.55 -6.02 -17.18
N MET A 76 4.71 -5.19 -18.20
CA MET A 76 5.02 -3.76 -18.03
C MET A 76 3.87 -3.02 -17.31
N ASN A 77 2.61 -3.36 -17.60
CA ASN A 77 1.45 -2.76 -16.92
C ASN A 77 1.46 -3.04 -15.41
N LEU A 78 1.77 -4.28 -15.01
CA LEU A 78 1.92 -4.66 -13.60
C LEU A 78 3.08 -3.87 -12.96
N ALA A 79 4.24 -3.83 -13.62
CA ALA A 79 5.41 -3.10 -13.11
C ALA A 79 5.13 -1.60 -12.91
N VAL A 80 4.36 -0.97 -13.80
CA VAL A 80 3.94 0.44 -13.64
C VAL A 80 3.01 0.60 -12.43
N GLY A 81 2.06 -0.34 -12.23
CA GLY A 81 1.19 -0.36 -11.05
C GLY A 81 1.98 -0.52 -9.74
N ASP A 82 2.98 -1.40 -9.72
CA ASP A 82 3.83 -1.64 -8.56
C ASP A 82 4.73 -0.42 -8.25
N ILE A 83 5.26 0.25 -9.26
CA ILE A 83 6.00 1.53 -9.08
C ILE A 83 5.08 2.59 -8.48
N LEU A 84 3.83 2.68 -8.95
CA LEU A 84 2.85 3.62 -8.41
C LEU A 84 2.54 3.34 -6.93
N ILE A 85 2.34 2.07 -6.55
CA ILE A 85 2.23 1.68 -5.13
C ILE A 85 3.51 2.05 -4.38
N THR A 86 4.67 1.73 -4.94
CA THR A 86 5.95 1.91 -4.24
C THR A 86 6.20 3.38 -3.91
N ILE A 87 5.87 4.30 -4.83
CA ILE A 87 6.05 5.75 -4.64
C ILE A 87 5.00 6.33 -3.69
N PHE A 88 3.72 5.96 -3.84
CA PHE A 88 2.62 6.62 -3.09
C PHE A 88 2.18 5.89 -1.82
N CYS A 89 2.40 4.59 -1.70
CA CYS A 89 1.99 3.83 -0.53
C CYS A 89 3.14 3.67 0.47
N VAL A 90 4.28 3.15 0.02
CA VAL A 90 5.36 2.73 0.93
C VAL A 90 5.87 3.87 1.85
N PRO A 91 6.24 5.08 1.35
CA PRO A 91 6.75 6.14 2.23
C PRO A 91 5.66 6.72 3.15
N PHE A 92 4.43 6.86 2.66
CA PHE A 92 3.34 7.47 3.43
C PHE A 92 2.80 6.51 4.50
N THR A 93 2.65 5.24 4.16
CA THR A 93 2.20 4.20 5.09
C THR A 93 3.28 3.91 6.14
N SER A 94 4.55 3.87 5.77
CA SER A 94 5.64 3.65 6.75
C SER A 94 5.71 4.77 7.78
N VAL A 95 5.67 6.04 7.37
CA VAL A 95 5.66 7.18 8.29
C VAL A 95 4.41 7.16 9.18
N SER A 96 3.23 6.91 8.60
CA SER A 96 1.98 6.85 9.38
C SER A 96 1.99 5.70 10.38
N TYR A 97 2.60 4.56 10.02
CA TYR A 97 2.75 3.42 10.90
C TYR A 97 3.70 3.72 12.06
N LEU A 98 4.81 4.42 11.82
CA LEU A 98 5.75 4.80 12.88
C LEU A 98 5.16 5.87 13.81
N GLN A 99 4.44 6.83 13.25
CA GLN A 99 3.83 7.92 14.01
C GLN A 99 2.56 7.49 14.75
N GLN A 100 1.91 6.38 14.36
CA GLN A 100 0.62 5.93 14.89
C GLN A 100 -0.53 6.94 14.66
N TYR A 101 -0.31 7.92 13.78
CA TYR A 101 -1.33 8.84 13.29
C TYR A 101 -0.99 9.29 11.86
N TRP A 102 -1.96 9.88 11.17
CA TRP A 102 -1.79 10.33 9.80
C TRP A 102 -1.44 11.82 9.74
N SER A 103 -0.18 12.12 9.43
CA SER A 103 0.39 13.49 9.42
C SER A 103 0.22 14.23 8.10
N PHE A 104 -0.12 13.53 7.01
CA PHE A 104 -0.08 14.06 5.65
C PHE A 104 -1.36 14.80 5.22
N GLY A 105 -2.24 15.11 6.18
CA GLY A 105 -3.49 15.83 5.97
C GLY A 105 -4.59 15.03 5.28
N ALA A 106 -5.78 15.64 5.21
CA ALA A 106 -7.00 15.00 4.74
C ALA A 106 -7.02 14.72 3.22
N PHE A 107 -6.09 15.29 2.44
CA PHE A 107 -5.99 15.03 1.00
C PHE A 107 -5.22 13.74 0.70
N LEU A 108 -4.05 13.55 1.32
CA LEU A 108 -3.19 12.40 1.01
C LEU A 108 -3.76 11.08 1.58
N CYS A 109 -4.54 11.13 2.67
CA CYS A 109 -5.17 9.93 3.25
C CYS A 109 -6.04 9.16 2.24
N PRO A 110 -7.07 9.77 1.62
CA PRO A 110 -7.87 9.08 0.62
C PRO A 110 -7.08 8.79 -0.67
N VAL A 111 -6.10 9.62 -1.05
CA VAL A 111 -5.27 9.39 -2.24
C VAL A 111 -4.44 8.12 -2.10
N VAL A 112 -3.76 7.92 -0.97
CA VAL A 112 -2.92 6.73 -0.75
C VAL A 112 -3.75 5.45 -0.69
N ASN A 113 -4.92 5.49 -0.04
CA ASN A 113 -5.85 4.36 -0.03
C ASN A 113 -6.44 4.08 -1.42
N TYR A 114 -6.81 5.13 -2.15
CA TYR A 114 -7.31 5.03 -3.52
C TYR A 114 -6.27 4.43 -4.47
N SER A 115 -5.03 4.90 -4.44
CA SER A 115 -3.93 4.37 -5.26
C SER A 115 -3.67 2.88 -5.02
N GLN A 116 -3.73 2.43 -3.77
CA GLN A 116 -3.59 1.00 -3.43
C GLN A 116 -4.71 0.18 -4.07
N ALA A 117 -5.96 0.60 -3.90
CA ALA A 117 -7.10 -0.12 -4.46
C ALA A 117 -7.11 -0.12 -5.99
N VAL A 118 -6.79 1.02 -6.62
CA VAL A 118 -6.67 1.10 -8.08
C VAL A 118 -5.62 0.11 -8.59
N SER A 119 -4.47 0.00 -7.93
CA SER A 119 -3.43 -0.95 -8.34
C SER A 119 -3.86 -2.41 -8.19
N VAL A 120 -4.60 -2.75 -7.12
CA VAL A 120 -5.21 -4.10 -6.95
C VAL A 120 -6.20 -4.39 -8.09
N PHE A 121 -7.07 -3.44 -8.41
CA PHE A 121 -8.03 -3.60 -9.52
C PHE A 121 -7.33 -3.69 -10.88
N VAL A 122 -6.34 -2.84 -11.16
CA VAL A 122 -5.52 -2.92 -12.38
C VAL A 122 -4.88 -4.30 -12.49
N SER A 123 -4.30 -4.82 -11.41
CA SER A 123 -3.66 -6.14 -11.40
C SER A 123 -4.66 -7.26 -11.66
N ALA A 124 -5.81 -7.25 -11.00
CA ALA A 124 -6.87 -8.23 -11.20
C ALA A 124 -7.40 -8.22 -12.64
N TYR A 125 -7.74 -7.05 -13.17
CA TYR A 125 -8.20 -6.92 -14.56
C TYR A 125 -7.13 -7.27 -15.59
N THR A 126 -5.85 -7.00 -15.27
CA THR A 126 -4.72 -7.43 -16.11
C THR A 126 -4.61 -8.95 -16.13
N MET A 127 -4.73 -9.63 -14.99
CA MET A 127 -4.74 -11.11 -14.92
C MET A 127 -5.89 -11.71 -15.72
N VAL A 128 -7.08 -11.10 -15.66
CA VAL A 128 -8.23 -11.50 -16.49
C VAL A 128 -7.91 -11.32 -17.97
N ALA A 129 -7.35 -10.18 -18.38
CA ALA A 129 -7.00 -9.91 -19.77
C ALA A 129 -5.95 -10.90 -20.31
N ILE A 130 -4.92 -11.22 -19.50
CA ILE A 130 -3.94 -12.27 -19.82
C ILE A 130 -4.64 -13.61 -20.00
N SER A 131 -5.53 -13.98 -19.08
CA SER A 131 -6.25 -15.27 -19.12
C SER A 131 -7.11 -15.40 -20.38
N VAL A 132 -7.81 -14.33 -20.76
CA VAL A 132 -8.63 -14.29 -21.99
C VAL A 132 -7.75 -14.39 -23.25
N ASP A 133 -6.62 -13.70 -23.31
CA ASP A 133 -5.67 -13.81 -24.41
C ASP A 133 -5.14 -15.24 -24.56
N ARG A 134 -4.75 -15.88 -23.45
CA ARG A 134 -4.27 -17.27 -23.45
C ARG A 134 -5.36 -18.25 -23.87
N TYR A 135 -6.57 -18.10 -23.32
CA TYR A 135 -7.71 -18.92 -23.69
C TYR A 135 -8.02 -18.84 -25.19
N THR A 136 -8.03 -17.61 -25.74
CA THR A 136 -8.31 -17.37 -27.16
C THR A 136 -7.24 -17.99 -28.06
N ALA A 137 -5.97 -17.90 -27.65
CA ALA A 137 -4.86 -18.49 -28.40
C ALA A 137 -4.90 -20.03 -28.45
N ILE A 138 -5.45 -20.67 -27.41
CA ILE A 138 -5.60 -22.15 -27.35
C ILE A 138 -6.81 -22.60 -28.16
N MET A 139 -7.97 -21.96 -27.98
CA MET A 139 -9.21 -22.38 -28.63
C MET A 139 -9.26 -22.04 -30.12
N TRP A 140 -8.64 -20.94 -30.55
CA TRP A 140 -8.65 -20.49 -31.94
C TRP A 140 -7.23 -20.21 -32.46
N PRO A 141 -6.42 -21.26 -32.72
CA PRO A 141 -5.01 -21.11 -33.09
C PRO A 141 -4.78 -20.39 -34.41
N LEU A 142 -5.80 -20.31 -35.29
CA LEU A 142 -5.75 -19.61 -36.58
C LEU A 142 -6.18 -18.14 -36.51
N ARG A 143 -6.68 -17.66 -35.35
CA ARG A 143 -7.01 -16.24 -35.19
C ARG A 143 -5.72 -15.42 -35.01
N PRO A 144 -5.61 -14.24 -35.66
CA PRO A 144 -4.47 -13.36 -35.47
C PRO A 144 -4.36 -12.95 -33.99
N ARG A 145 -3.12 -13.00 -33.46
CA ARG A 145 -2.84 -12.57 -32.08
C ARG A 145 -3.18 -11.08 -31.88
N LEU A 146 -3.46 -10.69 -30.64
CA LEU A 146 -3.73 -9.30 -30.29
C LEU A 146 -2.64 -8.37 -30.84
N SER A 147 -3.07 -7.32 -31.54
CA SER A 147 -2.17 -6.27 -32.01
C SER A 147 -1.69 -5.42 -30.84
N LYS A 148 -0.46 -4.90 -30.92
CA LYS A 148 0.12 -3.99 -29.90
C LYS A 148 -0.77 -2.78 -29.62
N LYS A 149 -1.43 -2.24 -30.65
CA LYS A 149 -2.38 -1.13 -30.51
C LYS A 149 -3.60 -1.51 -29.69
N LEU A 150 -4.13 -2.72 -29.92
CA LEU A 150 -5.27 -3.25 -29.17
C LEU A 150 -4.88 -3.57 -27.72
N THR A 151 -3.68 -4.12 -27.49
CA THR A 151 -3.16 -4.33 -26.12
C THR A 151 -3.02 -3.02 -25.36
N ALA A 152 -2.49 -1.97 -25.99
CA ALA A 152 -2.41 -0.64 -25.38
C ALA A 152 -3.80 -0.08 -25.05
N LEU A 153 -4.78 -0.27 -25.94
CA LEU A 153 -6.18 0.12 -25.68
C LEU A 153 -6.79 -0.67 -24.51
N ILE A 154 -6.56 -1.98 -24.44
CA ILE A 154 -7.02 -2.82 -23.33
C ILE A 154 -6.42 -2.32 -22.00
N ILE A 155 -5.12 -2.03 -21.97
CA ILE A 155 -4.46 -1.48 -20.78
C ILE A 155 -5.14 -0.15 -20.38
N PHE A 156 -5.33 0.77 -21.32
CA PHE A 156 -6.01 2.03 -21.04
C PHE A 156 -7.41 1.82 -20.45
N ILE A 157 -8.21 0.92 -21.03
CA ILE A 157 -9.55 0.57 -20.53
C ILE A 157 -9.47 -0.01 -19.11
N VAL A 158 -8.51 -0.90 -18.85
CA VAL A 158 -8.29 -1.49 -17.52
C VAL A 158 -8.03 -0.40 -16.48
N TRP A 159 -7.19 0.59 -16.78
CA TRP A 159 -6.93 1.71 -15.89
C TRP A 159 -8.18 2.55 -15.63
N MET A 160 -8.98 2.83 -16.66
CA MET A 160 -10.23 3.60 -16.51
C MET A 160 -11.25 2.86 -15.65
N ILE A 161 -11.45 1.55 -15.89
CA ILE A 161 -12.38 0.74 -15.10
C ILE A 161 -11.89 0.65 -13.65
N ALA A 162 -10.60 0.39 -13.42
CA ALA A 162 -10.01 0.32 -12.09
C ALA A 162 -10.14 1.63 -11.31
N ALA A 163 -9.92 2.76 -11.98
CA ALA A 163 -10.14 4.09 -11.40
C ALA A 163 -11.61 4.28 -11.01
N MET A 164 -12.54 3.96 -11.93
CA MET A 164 -13.98 4.07 -11.68
C MET A 164 -14.45 3.19 -10.51
N THR A 165 -13.99 1.95 -10.41
CA THR A 165 -14.35 1.05 -9.30
C THR A 165 -13.73 1.45 -7.97
N GLY A 166 -12.58 2.15 -8.01
CA GLY A 166 -11.93 2.70 -6.82
C GLY A 166 -12.58 3.99 -6.29
N LEU A 167 -13.37 4.72 -7.09
CA LEU A 167 -13.98 6.01 -6.72
C LEU A 167 -14.74 6.06 -5.39
N PRO A 168 -15.46 5.03 -4.92
CA PRO A 168 -16.10 5.10 -3.59
C PRO A 168 -15.08 5.29 -2.46
N ILE A 169 -13.84 4.83 -2.61
CA ILE A 169 -12.82 4.88 -1.55
C ILE A 169 -12.50 6.30 -1.11
N PRO A 170 -12.13 7.26 -1.98
CA PRO A 170 -11.91 8.64 -1.55
C PRO A 170 -13.18 9.34 -1.05
N VAL A 171 -14.37 8.89 -1.47
CA VAL A 171 -15.65 9.46 -1.02
C VAL A 171 -15.95 9.06 0.43
N PHE A 172 -15.72 7.81 0.78
CA PHE A 172 -16.00 7.25 2.11
C PHE A 172 -14.80 7.28 3.07
N SER A 173 -13.57 7.37 2.56
CA SER A 173 -12.38 7.52 3.39
C SER A 173 -12.41 8.88 4.07
N ARG A 174 -12.73 8.88 5.36
CA ARG A 174 -12.61 10.04 6.22
C ARG A 174 -11.35 9.87 7.05
N LEU A 175 -10.61 10.96 7.22
CA LEU A 175 -9.56 11.02 8.21
C LEU A 175 -10.22 10.90 9.59
N GLY A 176 -10.01 9.78 10.28
CA GLY A 176 -10.40 9.64 11.68
C GLY A 176 -9.61 10.64 12.52
N GLN A 177 -10.27 11.32 13.46
CA GLN A 177 -9.59 12.19 14.41
C GLN A 177 -8.49 11.42 15.16
N PRO A 178 -7.39 12.09 15.55
CA PRO A 178 -6.31 11.44 16.25
C PRO A 178 -6.85 10.81 17.56
N SER A 179 -6.37 9.60 17.86
CA SER A 179 -6.76 8.81 19.03
C SER A 179 -6.60 9.59 20.33
N GLU A 180 -7.38 9.24 21.38
CA GLU A 180 -7.42 9.95 22.66
C GLU A 180 -6.03 10.28 23.22
N TRP A 181 -5.03 9.40 23.08
CA TRP A 181 -3.66 9.67 23.52
C TRP A 181 -3.02 10.93 22.89
N TYR A 182 -3.35 11.26 21.65
CA TYR A 182 -2.80 12.44 20.96
C TYR A 182 -3.46 13.73 21.47
N GLN A 183 -4.76 13.68 21.78
CA GLN A 183 -5.47 14.81 22.36
C GLN A 183 -5.09 15.03 23.83
N ILE A 184 -4.81 13.95 24.56
CA ILE A 184 -4.48 13.98 26.00
C ILE A 184 -3.03 14.42 26.24
N CYS A 185 -2.09 14.05 25.35
CA CYS A 185 -0.65 14.24 25.58
C CYS A 185 -0.02 15.40 24.79
N ASP A 186 -0.84 16.27 24.20
CA ASP A 186 -0.51 17.54 23.52
C ASP A 186 0.91 17.60 22.92
N ARG A 187 1.13 16.84 21.83
CA ARG A 187 2.34 16.89 21.00
C ARG A 187 2.02 16.98 19.51
#